data_AF-A0A3B8LTM6-F1
#
_entry.id   AF-A0A3B8LTM6-F1
#
_cell.length_a   1.000
_cell.length_b   1.000
_cell.length_c   1.000
_cell.angle_alpha   90.00
_cell.angle_beta   90.00
_cell.angle_gamma   90.00
#
_symmetry.space_group_name_H-M   'P 1'
#
loop_
_entity.id
_entity.type
_entity.pdbx_description
1 polymer ?
#
loop_
_entity_poly.entity_id
_entity_poly.type
_entity_poly.pdbx_seq_one_letter_code
_entity_poly.pdbx_strand_id
1 'polypeptide(L)'
;MHETKGIEEQGRSNELAQGRAGVGQGLDENLTANRDNGNGHAGLEQVTGKALTFDSQFCPAETDPFDTVEWESRTASIKDENGGVLFEQTGCEIPVDWSPLATNVVVSKYFYGEPNTSERETSVRQVIHRVARTIADWGKADGYFASEEDGERFYCELAWLCLHQHGAFNSPVWFNVGLYQQYGVGGSRGNYRFDTETKSIRRPETSYEFPQASACFIQSVEDNMEDIMRLATSEAMLFKFGSGTGTDLSTIRSSREKLSGGGTPSG
;
A
#
# COMPACT_ATOMS: atom_id res chain seq x y z
N MET A 1 -43.50 8.56 47.95
CA MET A 1 -42.92 8.65 49.30
C MET A 1 -41.45 8.26 49.19
N HIS A 2 -40.58 9.21 49.55
CA HIS A 2 -39.12 9.15 49.79
C HIS A 2 -38.19 8.57 48.71
N GLU A 3 -37.44 9.41 47.98
CA GLU A 3 -36.21 10.18 48.35
C GLU A 3 -34.93 9.34 48.23
N THR A 4 -34.16 9.48 47.14
CA THR A 4 -32.93 10.28 46.97
C THR A 4 -31.83 10.08 48.01
N LYS A 5 -30.63 9.68 47.55
CA LYS A 5 -29.33 10.24 47.96
C LYS A 5 -28.32 10.04 46.81
N GLY A 6 -27.80 11.14 46.28
CA GLY A 6 -26.65 11.19 45.38
C GLY A 6 -25.34 11.38 46.16
N ILE A 7 -24.22 11.15 45.46
CA ILE A 7 -22.84 11.58 45.79
C ILE A 7 -22.13 11.67 44.42
N GLU A 8 -22.04 12.86 43.80
CA GLU A 8 -20.92 13.82 43.83
C GLU A 8 -19.72 13.45 42.93
N GLU A 9 -19.62 14.17 41.81
CA GLU A 9 -18.41 14.42 41.03
C GLU A 9 -17.42 15.27 41.84
N GLN A 10 -16.16 14.86 41.89
CA GLN A 10 -15.04 15.74 42.19
C GLN A 10 -13.89 15.48 41.21
N GLY A 11 -13.60 16.51 40.40
CA GLY A 11 -12.44 16.54 39.53
C GLY A 11 -11.13 16.71 40.29
N ARG A 12 -10.04 16.22 39.67
CA ARG A 12 -8.63 16.54 39.92
C ARG A 12 -7.86 16.16 38.66
N SER A 13 -7.53 17.14 37.81
CA SER A 13 -6.26 17.89 37.78
C SER A 13 -5.12 17.12 37.11
N ASN A 14 -4.80 17.57 35.89
CA ASN A 14 -3.56 17.29 35.16
C ASN A 14 -2.34 17.63 36.02
N GLU A 15 -1.47 16.65 36.24
CA GLU A 15 -0.08 16.90 36.62
C GLU A 15 0.85 16.03 35.78
N LEU A 16 1.66 16.73 34.98
CA LEU A 16 2.82 16.22 34.28
C LEU A 16 3.84 15.69 35.30
N ALA A 17 4.09 14.40 35.28
CA ALA A 17 5.25 13.81 35.95
C ALA A 17 6.23 13.28 34.91
N GLN A 18 7.31 14.02 34.73
CA GLN A 18 8.50 13.60 34.00
C GLN A 18 9.12 12.39 34.70
N GLY A 19 9.04 11.23 34.06
CA GLY A 19 9.73 10.01 34.45
C GLY A 19 10.75 9.61 33.39
N ARG A 20 12.03 9.97 33.61
CA ARG A 20 13.16 9.38 32.89
C ARG A 20 13.22 7.88 33.19
N ALA A 21 13.03 7.05 32.17
CA ALA A 21 13.52 5.67 32.10
C ALA A 21 14.29 5.59 30.78
N GLY A 22 15.62 5.52 30.78
CA GLY A 22 16.34 4.32 31.18
C GLY A 22 16.53 3.47 29.92
N VAL A 23 17.48 3.86 29.08
CA VAL A 23 17.81 3.20 27.81
C VAL A 23 18.28 1.77 28.12
N GLY A 24 17.39 0.80 27.90
CA GLY A 24 17.76 -0.60 27.81
C GLY A 24 18.26 -0.90 26.41
N GLN A 25 19.57 -0.78 26.20
CA GLN A 25 20.26 -1.44 25.10
C GLN A 25 20.23 -2.95 25.35
N GLY A 26 19.73 -3.71 24.40
CA GLY A 26 19.86 -5.16 24.39
C GLY A 26 18.75 -5.83 23.59
N LEU A 27 19.17 -6.67 22.65
CA LEU A 27 18.36 -7.55 21.78
C LEU A 27 17.90 -6.91 20.47
N ASP A 28 18.85 -6.57 19.58
CA ASP A 28 18.58 -6.46 18.13
C ASP A 28 19.88 -6.63 17.29
N GLU A 29 20.83 -7.47 17.73
CA GLU A 29 22.13 -7.62 17.05
C GLU A 29 22.32 -8.91 16.23
N ASN A 30 21.34 -9.81 16.12
CA ASN A 30 21.57 -11.14 15.48
C ASN A 30 20.63 -11.56 14.35
N LEU A 31 19.92 -10.64 13.68
CA LEU A 31 19.14 -10.96 12.47
C LEU A 31 19.87 -10.68 11.16
N THR A 32 21.19 -10.44 11.19
CA THR A 32 22.01 -10.22 9.98
C THR A 32 22.79 -11.47 9.55
N ALA A 33 22.16 -12.64 9.59
CA ALA A 33 22.61 -13.75 8.76
C ALA A 33 22.11 -13.51 7.33
N ASN A 34 22.83 -12.65 6.61
CA ASN A 34 22.62 -12.39 5.20
C ASN A 34 22.86 -13.71 4.45
N ARG A 35 21.79 -14.46 4.16
CA ARG A 35 21.85 -15.59 3.23
C ARG A 35 22.28 -15.01 1.90
N ASP A 36 23.51 -15.34 1.52
CA ASP A 36 24.17 -14.94 0.29
C ASP A 36 23.43 -15.59 -0.90
N ASN A 37 22.27 -15.04 -1.26
CA ASN A 37 21.66 -15.29 -2.55
C ASN A 37 22.54 -14.55 -3.55
N GLY A 38 23.46 -15.28 -4.18
CA GLY A 38 24.56 -14.83 -5.05
C GLY A 38 24.20 -14.00 -6.30
N ASN A 39 23.28 -13.05 -6.18
CA ASN A 39 22.98 -12.00 -7.15
C ASN A 39 23.59 -10.65 -6.75
N GLY A 40 24.47 -10.61 -5.74
CA GLY A 40 25.21 -9.43 -5.35
C GLY A 40 26.28 -9.08 -6.39
N HIS A 41 25.88 -8.53 -7.54
CA HIS A 41 26.82 -7.81 -8.40
C HIS A 41 27.33 -6.58 -7.64
N ALA A 42 28.48 -6.75 -6.98
CA ALA A 42 29.33 -5.66 -6.53
C ALA A 42 29.80 -4.89 -7.76
N GLY A 43 29.12 -3.77 -8.05
CA GLY A 43 29.42 -2.92 -9.21
C GLY A 43 28.24 -2.74 -10.15
N LEU A 44 27.06 -2.38 -9.63
CA LEU A 44 26.05 -1.71 -10.45
C LEU A 44 26.59 -0.31 -10.80
N GLU A 45 27.43 -0.24 -11.83
CA GLU A 45 27.57 0.98 -12.62
C GLU A 45 26.16 1.39 -13.03
N GLN A 46 25.78 2.64 -12.77
CA GLN A 46 24.56 3.20 -13.36
C GLN A 46 24.76 3.19 -14.87
N VAL A 47 24.32 2.12 -15.53
CA VAL A 47 24.05 2.15 -16.95
C VAL A 47 22.86 3.08 -17.10
N THR A 48 23.13 4.38 -17.21
CA THR A 48 22.12 5.35 -17.63
C THR A 48 21.80 5.00 -19.08
N GLY A 49 20.79 4.16 -19.27
CA GLY A 49 20.19 3.97 -20.58
C GLY A 49 19.83 5.33 -21.17
N LYS A 50 19.72 5.42 -22.50
CA LYS A 50 19.23 6.63 -23.15
C LYS A 50 17.88 7.01 -22.52
N ALA A 51 17.74 8.26 -22.07
CA ALA A 51 16.51 8.77 -21.49
C ALA A 51 15.32 8.55 -22.44
N LEU A 52 14.15 8.25 -21.87
CA LEU A 52 12.96 7.83 -22.59
C LEU A 52 12.23 9.03 -23.19
N THR A 53 11.88 8.92 -24.46
CA THR A 53 10.96 9.84 -25.15
C THR A 53 9.60 9.17 -25.30
N PHE A 54 8.53 9.95 -25.18
CA PHE A 54 7.14 9.48 -25.30
C PHE A 54 6.42 10.24 -26.40
N ASP A 55 5.67 9.52 -27.23
CA ASP A 55 4.75 10.11 -28.21
C ASP A 55 3.32 9.96 -27.69
N SER A 56 2.45 10.94 -27.99
CA SER A 56 1.02 10.83 -27.71
C SER A 56 0.38 9.83 -28.68
N GLN A 57 0.04 8.63 -28.19
CA GLN A 57 -0.58 7.58 -28.99
C GLN A 57 -2.04 7.35 -28.60
N PHE A 58 -2.31 7.31 -27.30
CA PHE A 58 -3.62 7.02 -26.75
C PHE A 58 -4.34 8.28 -26.32
N CYS A 59 -3.69 9.12 -25.51
CA CYS A 59 -4.24 10.40 -25.10
C CYS A 59 -3.97 11.43 -26.21
N PRO A 60 -5.00 12.08 -26.79
CA PRO A 60 -4.79 13.13 -27.77
C PRO A 60 -3.88 14.23 -27.21
N ALA A 61 -2.98 14.74 -28.07
CA ALA A 61 -2.08 15.82 -27.69
C ALA A 61 -2.86 17.05 -27.20
N GLU A 62 -2.31 17.73 -26.19
CA GLU A 62 -2.90 18.96 -25.61
C GLU A 62 -4.30 18.77 -24.98
N THR A 63 -4.70 17.52 -24.71
CA THR A 63 -5.99 17.19 -24.06
C THR A 63 -5.74 16.58 -22.68
N ASP A 64 -6.53 16.98 -21.67
CA ASP A 64 -6.54 16.28 -20.38
C ASP A 64 -7.13 14.87 -20.59
N PRO A 65 -6.45 13.78 -20.16
CA PRO A 65 -6.94 12.42 -20.36
C PRO A 65 -8.35 12.21 -19.84
N PHE A 66 -8.77 12.93 -18.80
CA PHE A 66 -10.07 12.78 -18.19
C PHE A 66 -11.20 13.52 -18.91
N ASP A 67 -10.87 14.41 -19.85
CA ASP A 67 -11.85 15.09 -20.71
C ASP A 67 -12.17 14.28 -21.98
N THR A 68 -11.57 13.09 -22.12
CA THR A 68 -11.81 12.17 -23.23
C THR A 68 -12.99 11.21 -23.03
N VAL A 69 -13.70 11.34 -21.90
CA VAL A 69 -14.89 10.55 -21.56
C VAL A 69 -15.99 11.46 -21.00
N GLU A 70 -17.24 11.01 -21.12
CA GLU A 70 -18.37 11.63 -20.46
C GLU A 70 -18.50 11.12 -19.02
N TRP A 71 -18.88 12.01 -18.10
CA TRP A 71 -19.00 11.71 -16.67
C TRP A 71 -20.44 11.79 -16.22
N GLU A 72 -20.81 10.92 -15.29
CA GLU A 72 -22.09 11.02 -14.59
C GLU A 72 -21.96 10.77 -13.09
N SER A 73 -22.91 11.33 -12.35
CA SER A 73 -23.00 11.16 -10.91
C SER A 73 -23.80 9.89 -10.59
N ARG A 74 -23.20 8.94 -9.89
CA ARG A 74 -23.80 7.66 -9.51
C ARG A 74 -23.79 7.44 -7.99
N THR A 75 -24.70 6.59 -7.54
CA THR A 75 -24.66 6.02 -6.19
C THR A 75 -24.08 4.62 -6.26
N ALA A 76 -23.01 4.38 -5.50
CA ALA A 76 -22.51 3.05 -5.24
C ALA A 76 -23.24 2.46 -4.03
N SER A 77 -23.81 1.27 -4.18
CA SER A 77 -24.56 0.58 -3.11
C SER A 77 -24.29 -0.92 -3.14
N ILE A 78 -23.84 -1.46 -2.01
CA ILE A 78 -23.60 -2.89 -1.82
C ILE A 78 -24.58 -3.39 -0.75
N LYS A 79 -25.32 -4.44 -1.09
CA LYS A 79 -26.32 -5.06 -0.21
C LYS A 79 -25.86 -6.43 0.26
N ASP A 80 -26.33 -6.85 1.44
CA ASP A 80 -26.17 -8.21 1.94
C ASP A 80 -27.19 -9.18 1.31
N GLU A 81 -27.12 -10.45 1.71
CA GLU A 81 -28.02 -11.52 1.24
C GLU A 81 -29.49 -11.31 1.66
N ASN A 82 -29.74 -10.49 2.68
CA ASN A 82 -31.07 -10.15 3.18
C ASN A 82 -31.60 -8.83 2.59
N GLY A 83 -30.83 -8.16 1.71
CA GLY A 83 -31.17 -6.88 1.11
C GLY A 83 -30.83 -5.65 1.96
N GLY A 84 -30.17 -5.82 3.11
CA GLY A 84 -29.65 -4.75 3.95
C GLY A 84 -28.46 -4.03 3.29
N VAL A 85 -28.33 -2.72 3.50
CA VAL A 85 -27.26 -1.92 2.90
C VAL A 85 -25.98 -2.08 3.73
N LEU A 86 -24.94 -2.69 3.14
CA LEU A 86 -23.62 -2.84 3.76
C LEU A 86 -22.72 -1.63 3.52
N PHE A 87 -22.87 -1.00 2.36
CA PHE A 87 -22.10 0.17 1.97
C PHE A 87 -22.93 1.02 1.02
N GLU A 88 -22.88 2.33 1.21
CA GLU A 88 -23.46 3.29 0.27
C GLU A 88 -22.60 4.55 0.21
N GLN A 89 -22.37 5.05 -1.00
CA GLN A 89 -21.82 6.37 -1.23
C GLN A 89 -22.52 6.99 -2.45
N THR A 90 -23.11 8.16 -2.25
CA THR A 90 -23.81 8.92 -3.28
C THR A 90 -22.89 9.96 -3.91
N GLY A 91 -23.30 10.51 -5.06
CA GLY A 91 -22.57 11.63 -5.68
C GLY A 91 -21.20 11.26 -6.24
N CYS A 92 -20.98 9.98 -6.60
CA CYS A 92 -19.70 9.54 -7.14
C CYS A 92 -19.61 9.86 -8.64
N GLU A 93 -18.57 10.58 -9.06
CA GLU A 93 -18.32 10.85 -10.48
C GLU A 93 -17.63 9.66 -11.14
N ILE A 94 -18.35 9.03 -12.08
CA ILE A 94 -17.92 7.81 -12.77
C ILE A 94 -18.06 8.04 -14.29
N PRO A 95 -17.14 7.51 -15.12
CA PRO A 95 -17.34 7.51 -16.56
C PRO A 95 -18.63 6.77 -16.95
N VAL A 96 -19.39 7.33 -17.90
CA VAL A 96 -20.68 6.77 -18.34
C VAL A 96 -20.53 5.31 -18.82
N ASP A 97 -19.43 4.99 -19.48
CA ASP A 97 -19.20 3.65 -20.05
C ASP A 97 -18.84 2.58 -19.00
N TRP A 98 -18.51 2.97 -17.76
CA TRP A 98 -18.20 1.99 -16.72
C TRP A 98 -19.47 1.27 -16.27
N SER A 99 -19.37 -0.02 -15.95
CA SER A 99 -20.54 -0.78 -15.48
C SER A 99 -20.98 -0.39 -14.05
N PRO A 100 -22.24 -0.68 -13.66
CA PRO A 100 -22.67 -0.54 -12.27
C PRO A 100 -21.84 -1.39 -11.28
N LEU A 101 -21.40 -2.58 -11.71
CA LEU A 101 -20.52 -3.42 -10.89
C LEU A 101 -19.16 -2.76 -10.68
N ALA A 102 -18.55 -2.21 -11.75
CA ALA A 102 -17.30 -1.46 -11.66
C ALA A 102 -17.44 -0.24 -10.74
N THR A 103 -18.57 0.46 -10.82
CA THR A 103 -18.91 1.58 -9.92
C THR A 103 -18.89 1.13 -8.46
N ASN A 104 -19.63 0.07 -8.13
CA ASN A 104 -19.67 -0.43 -6.75
C ASN A 104 -18.30 -0.88 -6.25
N VAL A 105 -17.51 -1.55 -7.08
CA VAL A 105 -16.18 -2.05 -6.71
C VAL A 105 -15.19 -0.90 -6.52
N VAL A 106 -15.08 0.03 -7.48
CA VAL A 106 -14.12 1.15 -7.39
C VAL A 106 -14.41 2.01 -6.18
N VAL A 107 -15.67 2.35 -5.95
CA VAL A 107 -16.07 3.21 -4.84
C VAL A 107 -15.88 2.49 -3.50
N SER A 108 -16.34 1.25 -3.35
CA SER A 108 -16.26 0.58 -2.04
C SER A 108 -14.87 0.09 -1.65
N LYS A 109 -13.98 -0.17 -2.61
CA LYS A 109 -12.66 -0.77 -2.34
C LYS A 109 -11.48 0.16 -2.59
N TYR A 110 -11.57 1.04 -3.58
CA TYR A 110 -10.40 1.75 -4.11
C TYR A 110 -10.43 3.25 -3.83
N PHE A 111 -11.62 3.84 -3.61
CA PHE A 111 -11.70 5.20 -3.11
C PHE A 111 -11.07 5.28 -1.72
N TYR A 112 -10.11 6.18 -1.57
CA TYR A 112 -9.47 6.52 -0.30
C TYR A 112 -10.40 7.34 0.59
N GLY A 113 -10.16 7.29 1.90
CA GLY A 113 -10.85 8.05 2.93
C GLY A 113 -12.05 7.33 3.51
N GLU A 114 -12.42 7.67 4.74
CA GLU A 114 -13.60 7.09 5.40
C GLU A 114 -14.90 7.68 4.80
N PRO A 115 -15.95 6.87 4.54
CA PRO A 115 -17.22 7.38 4.05
C PRO A 115 -17.77 8.52 4.94
N ASN A 116 -18.35 9.54 4.31
CA ASN A 116 -18.88 10.76 4.96
C ASN A 116 -17.84 11.69 5.59
N THR A 117 -16.56 11.54 5.24
CA THR A 117 -15.51 12.50 5.61
C THR A 117 -15.11 13.37 4.41
N SER A 118 -14.44 14.50 4.68
CA SER A 118 -13.94 15.39 3.63
C SER A 118 -12.75 14.83 2.85
N GLU A 119 -12.04 13.83 3.40
CA GLU A 119 -10.91 13.17 2.72
C GLU A 119 -11.38 12.06 1.76
N ARG A 120 -12.67 11.70 1.79
CA ARG A 120 -13.23 10.66 0.96
C ARG A 120 -13.13 11.04 -0.52
N GLU A 121 -12.47 10.22 -1.32
CA GLU A 121 -12.51 10.34 -2.77
C GLU A 121 -13.97 10.16 -3.24
N THR A 122 -14.38 10.97 -4.21
CA THR A 122 -15.73 11.00 -4.80
C THR A 122 -15.71 10.84 -6.31
N SER A 123 -14.54 10.66 -6.93
CA SER A 123 -14.41 10.58 -8.38
C SER A 123 -13.36 9.56 -8.80
N VAL A 124 -13.66 8.78 -9.84
CA VAL A 124 -12.65 7.90 -10.49
C VAL A 124 -11.46 8.71 -11.01
N ARG A 125 -11.68 9.98 -11.37
CA ARG A 125 -10.63 10.94 -11.73
C ARG A 125 -9.57 11.05 -10.64
N GLN A 126 -9.98 11.13 -9.37
CA GLN A 126 -9.07 11.27 -8.23
C GLN A 126 -8.19 10.02 -8.05
N VAL A 127 -8.79 8.83 -8.08
CA VAL A 127 -8.06 7.56 -7.91
C VAL A 127 -7.00 7.37 -9.00
N ILE A 128 -7.39 7.59 -10.26
CA ILE A 128 -6.50 7.42 -11.41
C ILE A 128 -5.41 8.48 -11.37
N HIS A 129 -5.77 9.75 -11.16
CA HIS A 129 -4.82 10.85 -11.06
C HIS A 129 -3.78 10.57 -9.99
N ARG A 130 -4.24 10.19 -8.78
CA ARG A 130 -3.37 9.95 -7.64
C ARG A 130 -2.27 8.94 -7.96
N VAL A 131 -2.62 7.85 -8.63
CA VAL A 131 -1.67 6.80 -9.01
C VAL A 131 -0.80 7.23 -10.19
N ALA A 132 -1.40 7.64 -11.31
CA ALA A 132 -0.67 7.94 -12.54
C ALA A 132 0.28 9.14 -12.37
N ARG A 133 -0.17 10.20 -11.69
CA ARG A 133 0.66 11.40 -11.41
C ARG A 133 1.86 11.03 -10.56
N THR A 134 1.64 10.28 -9.48
CA THR A 134 2.73 9.87 -8.57
C THR A 134 3.78 9.02 -9.28
N ILE A 135 3.37 8.07 -10.13
CA ILE A 135 4.31 7.25 -10.91
C ILE A 135 5.10 8.12 -11.90
N ALA A 136 4.44 9.04 -12.59
CA ALA A 136 5.10 9.96 -13.51
C ALA A 136 6.09 10.89 -12.79
N ASP A 137 5.74 11.41 -11.62
CA ASP A 137 6.62 12.26 -10.82
C ASP A 137 7.85 11.52 -10.31
N TRP A 138 7.69 10.26 -9.87
CA TRP A 138 8.84 9.42 -9.53
C TRP A 138 9.74 9.18 -10.74
N GLY A 139 9.16 8.88 -11.90
CA GLY A 139 9.93 8.70 -13.13
C GLY A 139 10.74 9.96 -13.52
N LYS A 140 10.17 11.15 -13.32
CA LYS A 140 10.87 12.42 -13.53
C LYS A 140 11.99 12.64 -12.53
N ALA A 141 11.70 12.44 -11.23
CA ALA A 141 12.68 12.62 -10.16
C ALA A 141 13.88 11.68 -10.31
N ASP A 142 13.63 10.46 -10.79
CA ASP A 142 14.66 9.45 -11.04
C ASP A 142 15.38 9.64 -12.40
N GLY A 143 14.97 10.62 -13.22
CA GLY A 143 15.62 10.96 -14.47
C GLY A 143 15.35 9.99 -15.63
N TYR A 144 14.20 9.29 -15.62
CA TYR A 144 13.84 8.35 -16.70
C TYR A 144 13.50 9.04 -18.02
N PHE A 145 12.95 10.26 -17.99
CA PHE A 145 12.44 10.95 -19.17
C PHE A 145 13.46 11.89 -19.80
N ALA A 146 13.46 11.99 -21.13
CA ALA A 146 14.38 12.85 -21.87
C ALA A 146 14.04 14.34 -21.73
N SER A 147 12.77 14.67 -21.45
CA SER A 147 12.34 16.02 -21.12
C SER A 147 11.18 16.03 -20.11
N GLU A 148 10.85 17.21 -19.58
CA GLU A 148 9.70 17.39 -18.70
C GLU A 148 8.38 17.06 -19.42
N GLU A 149 8.30 17.44 -20.70
CA GLU A 149 7.17 17.15 -21.58
C GLU A 149 7.01 15.65 -21.86
N ASP A 150 8.10 14.89 -21.92
CA ASP A 150 8.04 13.42 -22.01
C ASP A 150 7.40 12.80 -20.75
N GLY A 151 7.72 13.34 -19.57
CA GLY A 151 7.09 12.91 -18.32
C GLY A 151 5.61 13.28 -18.23
N GLU A 152 5.21 14.45 -18.76
CA GLU A 152 3.79 14.82 -18.87
C GLU A 152 3.04 13.95 -19.89
N ARG A 153 3.65 13.65 -21.04
CA ARG A 153 3.06 12.72 -22.01
C ARG A 153 2.88 11.34 -21.40
N PHE A 154 3.87 10.83 -20.67
CA PHE A 154 3.74 9.57 -19.94
C PHE A 154 2.57 9.58 -18.96
N TYR A 155 2.41 10.65 -18.17
CA TYR A 155 1.27 10.80 -17.26
C TYR A 155 -0.06 10.73 -18.01
N CYS A 156 -0.21 11.50 -19.10
CA CYS A 156 -1.44 11.54 -19.89
C CYS A 156 -1.77 10.17 -20.51
N GLU A 157 -0.78 9.50 -21.13
CA GLU A 157 -0.95 8.17 -21.71
C GLU A 157 -1.36 7.15 -20.64
N LEU A 158 -0.69 7.14 -19.48
CA LEU A 158 -0.98 6.19 -18.41
C LEU A 158 -2.38 6.41 -17.81
N ALA A 159 -2.74 7.66 -17.52
CA ALA A 159 -4.06 8.01 -17.00
C ALA A 159 -5.17 7.64 -18.00
N TRP A 160 -4.96 7.91 -19.29
CA TRP A 160 -5.88 7.52 -20.35
C TRP A 160 -6.06 6.00 -20.40
N LEU A 161 -4.97 5.22 -20.41
CA LEU A 161 -5.03 3.75 -20.45
C LEU A 161 -5.83 3.18 -19.28
N CYS A 162 -5.67 3.75 -18.08
CA CYS A 162 -6.46 3.36 -16.91
C CYS A 162 -7.93 3.76 -17.02
N LEU A 163 -8.21 4.99 -17.49
CA LEU A 163 -9.57 5.52 -17.60
C LEU A 163 -10.42 4.74 -18.61
N HIS A 164 -9.83 4.43 -19.76
CA HIS A 164 -10.45 3.66 -20.85
C HIS A 164 -10.33 2.14 -20.66
N GLN A 165 -9.86 1.69 -19.50
CA GLN A 165 -9.77 0.27 -19.11
C GLN A 165 -8.91 -0.60 -20.06
N HIS A 166 -7.93 0.00 -20.74
CA HIS A 166 -6.92 -0.70 -21.55
C HIS A 166 -5.79 -1.31 -20.71
N GLY A 167 -5.65 -0.87 -19.46
CA GLY A 167 -4.73 -1.44 -18.48
C GLY A 167 -5.15 -1.09 -17.07
N ALA A 168 -4.82 -1.97 -16.12
CA ALA A 168 -5.06 -1.72 -14.71
C ALA A 168 -3.89 -2.26 -13.87
N PHE A 169 -3.55 -1.54 -12.80
CA PHE A 169 -2.58 -2.03 -11.84
C PHE A 169 -3.18 -3.09 -10.92
N ASN A 170 -2.31 -3.84 -10.25
CA ASN A 170 -2.70 -4.70 -9.14
C ASN A 170 -3.23 -3.86 -7.96
N SER A 171 -4.02 -4.48 -7.08
CA SER A 171 -4.77 -3.76 -6.05
C SER A 171 -3.93 -2.92 -5.07
N PRO A 172 -2.77 -3.41 -4.53
CA PRO A 172 -1.89 -2.59 -3.70
C PRO A 172 -1.47 -1.25 -4.29
N VAL A 173 -1.28 -1.16 -5.62
CA VAL A 173 -0.99 0.12 -6.28
C VAL A 173 -2.14 1.09 -6.05
N TRP A 174 -3.38 0.67 -6.34
CA TRP A 174 -4.56 1.51 -6.19
C TRP A 174 -4.82 1.90 -4.73
N PHE A 175 -4.57 0.99 -3.79
CA PHE A 175 -4.76 1.25 -2.36
C PHE A 175 -3.75 2.24 -1.79
N ASN A 176 -2.48 2.16 -2.21
CA ASN A 176 -1.38 2.77 -1.45
C ASN A 176 -0.65 3.90 -2.19
N VAL A 177 -0.52 3.81 -3.52
CA VAL A 177 0.33 4.74 -4.28
C VAL A 177 -0.32 6.13 -4.36
N GLY A 178 0.47 7.16 -4.06
CA GLY A 178 0.04 8.56 -4.14
C GLY A 178 -0.72 9.08 -2.92
N LEU A 179 -1.05 8.24 -1.93
CA LEU A 179 -1.71 8.71 -0.70
C LEU A 179 -0.84 9.74 0.06
N TYR A 180 0.46 9.49 0.13
CA TYR A 180 1.38 10.45 0.74
C TYR A 180 1.67 11.62 -0.20
N GLN A 181 1.97 11.35 -1.47
CA GLN A 181 2.48 12.35 -2.41
C GLN A 181 1.40 13.37 -2.80
N GLN A 182 0.16 12.92 -2.95
CA GLN A 182 -0.96 13.78 -3.39
C GLN A 182 -1.78 14.29 -2.20
N TYR A 183 -1.92 13.50 -1.13
CA TYR A 183 -2.81 13.84 -0.01
C TYR A 183 -2.08 14.06 1.33
N GLY A 184 -0.77 13.84 1.42
CA GLY A 184 0.00 14.00 2.66
C GLY A 184 -0.29 12.93 3.72
N VAL A 185 -0.94 11.83 3.35
CA VAL A 185 -1.33 10.76 4.29
C VAL A 185 -0.11 9.88 4.60
N GLY A 186 0.41 9.96 5.83
CA GLY A 186 1.58 9.16 6.26
C GLY A 186 1.27 7.69 6.53
N GLY A 187 0.06 7.38 7.03
CA GLY A 187 -0.29 6.04 7.47
C GLY A 187 0.46 5.60 8.74
N SER A 188 0.80 4.31 8.81
CA SER A 188 1.51 3.72 9.96
C SER A 188 2.94 3.33 9.57
N ARG A 189 3.74 2.78 10.48
CA ARG A 189 5.10 2.33 10.16
C ARG A 189 5.12 1.36 8.97
N GLY A 190 5.83 1.74 7.90
CA GLY A 190 5.81 1.04 6.61
C GLY A 190 6.58 -0.28 6.58
N ASN A 191 6.62 -0.89 5.40
CA ASN A 191 7.44 -2.09 5.14
C ASN A 191 8.89 -1.74 4.85
N TYR A 192 9.77 -2.73 4.89
CA TYR A 192 11.18 -2.53 4.56
C TYR A 192 11.36 -2.00 3.13
N ARG A 193 12.23 -1.00 2.98
CA ARG A 193 12.72 -0.50 1.69
C ARG A 193 14.23 -0.57 1.63
N PHE A 194 14.76 -0.60 0.42
CA PHE A 194 16.18 -0.36 0.19
C PHE A 194 16.43 1.15 0.10
N ASP A 195 17.37 1.64 0.89
CA ASP A 195 17.88 2.99 0.80
C ASP A 195 19.05 3.04 -0.19
N THR A 196 18.86 3.75 -1.31
CA THR A 196 19.85 3.82 -2.38
C THR A 196 21.06 4.67 -2.02
N GLU A 197 20.89 5.68 -1.17
CA GLU A 197 21.98 6.56 -0.73
C GLU A 197 22.88 5.83 0.27
N THR A 198 22.27 5.23 1.29
CA THR A 198 23.03 4.55 2.36
C THR A 198 23.31 3.08 2.05
N LYS A 199 22.77 2.57 0.93
CA LYS A 199 22.87 1.18 0.48
C LYS A 199 22.48 0.17 1.55
N SER A 200 21.41 0.46 2.28
CA SER A 200 20.98 -0.33 3.45
C SER A 200 19.48 -0.54 3.46
N ILE A 201 19.03 -1.65 4.04
CA ILE A 201 17.60 -1.89 4.28
C ILE A 201 17.15 -1.06 5.48
N ARG A 202 16.05 -0.33 5.35
CA ARG A 202 15.46 0.46 6.42
C ARG A 202 13.96 0.31 6.43
N ARG A 203 13.35 0.56 7.59
CA ARG A 203 11.90 0.58 7.74
C ARG A 203 11.44 2.03 7.94
N PRO A 204 10.63 2.59 7.04
CA PRO A 204 10.18 3.98 7.13
C PRO A 204 9.15 4.14 8.24
N GLU A 205 9.07 5.36 8.77
CA GLU A 205 8.10 5.74 9.81
C GLU A 205 6.67 5.81 9.26
N THR A 206 6.52 6.03 7.96
CA THR A 206 5.25 6.17 7.23
C THR A 206 5.13 5.03 6.20
N SER A 207 3.90 4.57 5.96
CA SER A 207 3.62 3.43 5.07
C SER A 207 3.35 3.85 3.64
N TYR A 208 2.97 5.11 3.43
CA TYR A 208 2.55 5.60 2.13
C TYR A 208 3.57 6.51 1.45
N GLU A 209 4.58 6.99 2.18
CA GLU A 209 5.73 7.66 1.57
C GLU A 209 6.52 6.69 0.68
N PHE A 210 6.68 5.45 1.16
CA PHE A 210 7.23 4.32 0.41
C PHE A 210 6.19 3.19 0.34
N PRO A 211 5.17 3.33 -0.52
CA PRO A 211 3.99 2.47 -0.50
C PRO A 211 4.30 1.05 -0.98
N GLN A 212 3.62 0.07 -0.38
CA GLN A 212 3.57 -1.28 -0.91
C GLN A 212 2.79 -1.29 -2.23
N ALA A 213 3.49 -1.44 -3.35
CA ALA A 213 2.92 -1.43 -4.70
C ALA A 213 2.92 -2.83 -5.36
N SER A 214 3.42 -3.85 -4.66
CA SER A 214 3.50 -5.22 -5.18
C SER A 214 2.46 -6.11 -4.53
N ALA A 215 1.80 -6.95 -5.33
CA ALA A 215 0.76 -7.86 -4.84
C ALA A 215 1.27 -9.25 -4.43
N CYS A 216 2.44 -9.69 -4.92
CA CYS A 216 2.86 -11.07 -4.79
C CYS A 216 4.28 -11.17 -4.23
N PHE A 217 4.44 -11.98 -3.18
CA PHE A 217 5.72 -12.28 -2.55
C PHE A 217 5.91 -13.78 -2.41
N ILE A 218 7.16 -14.23 -2.51
CA ILE A 218 7.54 -15.62 -2.23
C ILE A 218 8.51 -15.62 -1.05
N GLN A 219 8.26 -16.50 -0.10
CA GLN A 219 9.04 -16.62 1.12
C GLN A 219 9.59 -18.04 1.31
N SER A 220 10.59 -18.14 2.17
CA SER A 220 11.14 -19.40 2.64
C SER A 220 11.22 -19.39 4.15
N VAL A 221 11.26 -20.59 4.71
CA VAL A 221 11.36 -20.83 6.14
C VAL A 221 12.43 -21.88 6.43
N GLU A 222 13.16 -21.71 7.51
CA GLU A 222 14.02 -22.73 8.09
C GLU A 222 13.24 -23.54 9.14
N ASP A 223 13.65 -24.79 9.32
CA ASP A 223 13.04 -25.71 10.27
C ASP A 223 13.49 -25.45 11.72
N ASN A 224 13.20 -24.24 12.19
CA ASN A 224 13.38 -23.80 13.56
C ASN A 224 12.27 -22.80 13.96
N MET A 225 11.99 -22.73 15.26
CA MET A 225 10.85 -21.93 15.77
C MET A 225 11.01 -20.42 15.50
N GLU A 226 12.24 -19.91 15.53
CA GLU A 226 12.51 -18.50 15.29
C GLU A 226 12.14 -18.10 13.87
N ASP A 227 12.54 -18.89 12.88
CA ASP A 227 12.26 -18.59 11.48
C ASP A 227 10.79 -18.82 11.11
N ILE A 228 10.11 -19.79 11.75
CA ILE A 228 8.66 -19.99 11.64
C ILE A 228 7.90 -18.75 12.15
N MET A 229 8.30 -18.21 13.31
CA MET A 229 7.66 -17.02 13.86
C MET A 229 7.99 -15.75 13.07
N ARG A 230 9.21 -15.64 12.52
CA ARG A 230 9.60 -14.59 11.58
C ARG A 230 8.74 -14.64 10.31
N LEU A 231 8.51 -15.84 9.77
CA LEU A 231 7.65 -16.04 8.60
C LEU A 231 6.25 -15.52 8.90
N ALA A 232 5.60 -16.00 9.97
CA ALA A 232 4.25 -15.58 10.33
C ALA A 232 4.13 -14.06 10.49
N THR A 233 5.14 -13.42 11.10
CA THR A 233 5.22 -11.97 11.21
C THR A 233 5.33 -11.30 9.84
N SER A 234 6.19 -11.82 8.98
CA SER A 234 6.42 -11.27 7.63
C SER A 234 5.17 -11.38 6.77
N GLU A 235 4.49 -12.53 6.77
CA GLU A 235 3.25 -12.74 6.02
C GLU A 235 2.15 -11.79 6.52
N ALA A 236 1.96 -11.68 7.83
CA ALA A 236 0.98 -10.76 8.42
C ALA A 236 1.24 -9.29 8.03
N MET A 237 2.51 -8.86 8.00
CA MET A 237 2.88 -7.51 7.59
C MET A 237 2.66 -7.26 6.09
N LEU A 238 2.86 -8.26 5.23
CA LEU A 238 2.54 -8.17 3.80
C LEU A 238 1.02 -8.06 3.58
N PHE A 239 0.23 -8.90 4.26
CA PHE A 239 -1.24 -8.87 4.19
C PHE A 239 -1.82 -7.53 4.66
N LYS A 240 -1.26 -6.95 5.74
CA LYS A 240 -1.70 -5.64 6.26
C LYS A 240 -1.75 -4.55 5.18
N PHE A 241 -0.83 -4.59 4.22
CA PHE A 241 -0.74 -3.59 3.14
C PHE A 241 -1.32 -4.06 1.80
N GLY A 242 -2.06 -5.18 1.80
CA GLY A 242 -2.81 -5.67 0.66
C GLY A 242 -2.06 -6.66 -0.24
N SER A 243 -0.87 -7.11 0.15
CA SER A 243 -0.09 -8.09 -0.62
C SER A 243 -0.40 -9.53 -0.19
N GLY A 244 -0.40 -10.45 -1.16
CA GLY A 244 -0.39 -11.88 -0.94
C GLY A 244 1.04 -12.43 -0.89
N THR A 245 1.18 -13.58 -0.24
CA THR A 245 2.45 -14.29 -0.07
C THR A 245 2.25 -15.79 -0.23
N GLY A 246 3.26 -16.46 -0.78
CA GLY A 246 3.35 -17.91 -0.84
C GLY A 246 4.69 -18.37 -0.28
N THR A 247 4.67 -19.44 0.50
CA THR A 247 5.87 -19.90 1.22
C THR A 247 6.19 -21.35 0.85
N ASP A 248 7.46 -21.60 0.54
CA ASP A 248 7.97 -22.97 0.48
C ASP A 248 8.16 -23.52 1.89
N LEU A 249 7.32 -24.49 2.25
CA LEU A 249 7.32 -25.17 3.55
C LEU A 249 8.05 -26.52 3.52
N SER A 250 8.66 -26.90 2.40
CA SER A 250 9.30 -28.22 2.24
C SER A 250 10.49 -28.45 3.17
N THR A 251 11.05 -27.37 3.72
CA THR A 251 12.10 -27.40 4.74
C THR A 251 11.60 -27.84 6.11
N ILE A 252 10.33 -27.59 6.45
CA ILE A 252 9.76 -27.91 7.77
C ILE A 252 9.69 -29.42 7.96
N ARG A 253 10.18 -29.89 9.11
CA ARG A 253 10.22 -31.32 9.42
C ARG A 253 8.81 -31.90 9.54
N SER A 254 8.64 -33.13 9.08
CA SER A 254 7.39 -33.85 9.28
C SER A 254 7.15 -34.20 10.76
N SER A 255 5.90 -34.53 11.09
CA SER A 255 5.51 -35.05 12.41
C SER A 255 6.16 -36.39 12.79
N ARG A 256 6.93 -37.01 11.89
CA ARG A 256 7.64 -38.27 12.14
C ARG A 256 9.11 -38.07 12.51
N GLU A 257 9.62 -36.85 12.42
CA GLU A 257 11.00 -36.53 12.76
C GLU A 257 11.20 -36.36 14.27
N LYS A 258 12.46 -36.31 14.70
CA LYS A 258 12.80 -36.11 16.13
C LYS A 258 13.05 -34.63 16.44
N LEU A 259 12.67 -34.22 17.65
CA LEU A 259 13.10 -32.95 18.26
C LEU A 259 14.28 -33.20 19.20
N SER A 260 15.25 -32.27 19.19
CA SER A 260 16.43 -32.35 20.06
C SER A 260 16.07 -32.23 21.55
N GLY A 261 15.01 -31.47 21.88
CA GLY A 261 14.52 -31.28 23.24
C GLY A 261 13.55 -32.36 23.75
N GLY A 262 13.30 -33.42 22.97
CA GLY A 262 12.24 -34.41 23.24
C GLY A 262 10.87 -33.96 22.74
N GLY A 263 9.92 -34.90 22.69
CA GLY A 263 8.59 -34.71 22.10
C GLY A 263 8.54 -35.01 20.59
N THR A 264 7.42 -34.65 19.97
CA THR A 264 7.12 -34.92 18.55
C THR A 264 6.81 -33.60 17.84
N PRO A 265 7.40 -33.32 16.65
CA PRO A 265 7.03 -32.17 15.84
C PRO A 265 5.56 -32.23 15.38
N SER A 266 4.95 -31.07 15.17
CA SER A 266 3.56 -30.99 14.66
C SER A 266 3.42 -31.38 13.19
N GLY A 267 4.47 -31.14 12.40
CA GLY A 267 4.43 -31.21 10.94
C GLY A 267 4.05 -29.87 10.31
#